data_AF-A0A3P1BAS2-F1
#
_entry.id   AF-A0A3P1BAS2-F1
#
_cell.length_a   1.000
_cell.length_b   1.000
_cell.length_c   1.000
_cell.angle_alpha   90.00
_cell.angle_beta   90.00
_cell.angle_gamma   90.00
#
_symmetry.space_group_name_H-M   'P 1'
#
loop_
_entity.id
_entity.type
_entity.pdbx_description
1 polymer ?
#
loop_
_entity_poly.entity_id
_entity_poly.type
_entity_poly.pdbx_seq_one_letter_code
_entity_poly.pdbx_strand_id
1 'polypeptide(L)'
;MVTSSTTNENPNPEQDEKLRELTAQSWNLELVISGAALFAVLQLPDLLDEAFDYFRFNLMTQTTGLHLIFPSLVYSLMRATGYVLFMAFLTNFVMRAYWVGLVGLRAVYPSGIHYDRIPFTTKQSQERMAAKLGPLDAYVHRLDQRCNIVFAVAFLFVFLLILVAFTYVQVLVIYSIVRPVVPAPYWLLIKIVAGTLALGYLFTSVVLNLPRIRSNPRGAIWHDRFTAMNKVMYWGLYKPVVFIVNTFYSHIPYQKLARTMVLMMGCFFVVVMVEFLVDFSRVNRRTTSLNRHHLFSTRVDSLYVNPSAYNNLRAEDAYIEQAAIQADVTRDPFIRLFIAYPKALDTLLTRLAPEPVWSDTLARAEKRRRFAAWSHQQINQFIHLTINDSLYQNPDLLFTQWGQHHQKGWQTVLLPTNLRPGKNLIRIGIQADPSKRPEEIITLPFWYIPEK
;
A
#
# COMPACT_ATOMS: atom_id res chain seq x y z
N MET A 1 44.24 31.51 21.61
CA MET A 1 44.03 30.53 22.71
C MET A 1 42.55 30.23 22.82
N VAL A 2 42.07 29.17 22.15
CA VAL A 2 40.88 28.40 22.53
C VAL A 2 41.19 26.98 22.07
N THR A 3 41.66 26.16 22.99
CA THR A 3 41.93 24.73 22.80
C THR A 3 40.60 23.98 22.79
N SER A 4 40.15 23.55 21.61
CA SER A 4 39.08 22.55 21.48
C SER A 4 39.66 21.18 21.84
N SER A 5 39.45 20.77 23.08
CA SER A 5 39.71 19.41 23.55
C SER A 5 38.77 18.44 22.82
N THR A 6 39.28 17.78 21.78
CA THR A 6 38.69 16.55 21.26
C THR A 6 38.86 15.46 22.32
N THR A 7 37.84 15.23 23.13
CA THR A 7 37.71 14.02 23.93
C THR A 7 37.59 12.83 22.97
N ASN A 8 38.72 12.21 22.68
CA ASN A 8 38.75 10.81 22.28
C ASN A 8 38.26 10.00 23.48
N GLU A 9 36.96 9.75 23.56
CA GLU A 9 36.42 8.67 24.40
C GLU A 9 36.99 7.36 23.86
N ASN A 10 38.08 6.88 24.47
CA ASN A 10 38.45 5.48 24.36
C ASN A 10 37.28 4.67 24.94
N PRO A 11 36.80 3.61 24.27
CA PRO A 11 35.73 2.79 24.81
C PRO A 11 36.19 2.18 26.13
N ASN A 12 35.39 2.35 27.18
CA ASN A 12 35.67 1.79 28.50
C ASN A 12 35.65 0.25 28.38
N PRO A 13 36.72 -0.48 28.74
CA PRO A 13 36.79 -1.94 28.60
C PRO A 13 35.62 -2.66 29.31
N GLU A 14 35.08 -2.11 30.40
CA GLU A 14 33.90 -2.65 31.08
C GLU A 14 32.61 -2.52 30.25
N GLN A 15 32.48 -1.46 29.44
CA GLN A 15 31.34 -1.30 28.53
C GLN A 15 31.43 -2.27 27.35
N ASP A 16 32.64 -2.50 26.82
CA ASP A 16 32.88 -3.48 25.76
C ASP A 16 32.64 -4.92 26.24
N GLU A 17 33.03 -5.24 27.48
CA GLU A 17 32.78 -6.55 28.10
C GLU A 17 31.29 -6.76 28.37
N LYS A 18 30.58 -5.74 28.85
CA LYS A 18 29.13 -5.77 29.05
C LYS A 18 28.36 -5.87 27.72
N LEU A 19 28.83 -5.20 26.67
CA LEU A 19 28.30 -5.33 25.31
C LEU A 19 28.54 -6.73 24.75
N ARG A 20 29.72 -7.32 24.99
CA ARG A 20 30.07 -8.71 24.63
C ARG A 20 29.20 -9.73 25.36
N GLU A 21 28.93 -9.51 26.64
CA GLU A 21 28.07 -10.38 27.45
C GLU A 21 26.61 -10.29 27.00
N LEU A 22 26.11 -9.07 26.69
CA LEU A 22 24.80 -8.86 26.10
C LEU A 22 24.66 -9.49 24.70
N THR A 23 25.71 -9.46 23.87
CA THR A 23 25.73 -10.17 22.58
C THR A 23 25.88 -11.69 22.74
N ALA A 24 26.47 -12.18 23.82
CA ALA A 24 26.55 -13.62 24.10
C ALA A 24 25.19 -14.21 24.54
N GLN A 25 24.37 -13.42 25.24
CA GLN A 25 23.03 -13.82 25.70
C GLN A 25 21.91 -13.43 24.71
N SER A 26 22.22 -12.65 23.66
CA SER A 26 21.21 -12.11 22.73
C SER A 26 20.54 -13.16 21.85
N TRP A 27 21.10 -14.37 21.72
CA TRP A 27 20.58 -15.38 20.78
C TRP A 27 19.11 -15.78 21.08
N ASN A 28 18.71 -15.84 22.35
CA ASN A 28 17.33 -16.11 22.76
C ASN A 28 16.39 -14.97 22.37
N LEU A 29 16.78 -13.73 22.68
CA LEU A 29 15.99 -12.54 22.39
C LEU A 29 15.87 -12.31 20.87
N GLU A 30 16.95 -12.53 20.13
CA GLU A 30 16.99 -12.40 18.67
C GLU A 30 16.09 -13.41 17.95
N LEU A 31 16.02 -14.66 18.45
CA LEU A 31 15.12 -15.67 17.89
C LEU A 31 13.65 -15.28 18.11
N VAL A 32 13.32 -14.80 19.31
CA VAL A 32 11.98 -14.33 19.66
C VAL A 32 11.59 -13.10 18.83
N ILE A 33 12.47 -12.10 18.74
CA ILE A 33 12.23 -10.89 17.95
C ILE A 33 12.09 -11.24 16.46
N SER A 34 12.93 -12.13 15.92
CA SER A 34 12.85 -12.55 14.52
C SER A 34 11.57 -13.32 14.22
N GLY A 35 11.12 -14.19 15.13
CA GLY A 35 9.86 -14.91 15.01
C GLY A 35 8.65 -13.98 15.08
N ALA A 36 8.64 -13.04 16.03
CA ALA A 36 7.59 -12.02 16.15
C ALA A 36 7.55 -11.10 14.91
N ALA A 37 8.71 -10.67 14.41
CA ALA A 37 8.80 -9.85 13.20
C ALA A 37 8.31 -10.62 11.96
N LEU A 38 8.68 -11.90 11.83
CA LEU A 38 8.21 -12.75 10.73
C LEU A 38 6.68 -12.90 10.75
N PHE A 39 6.10 -13.13 11.93
CA PHE A 39 4.64 -13.22 12.10
C PHE A 39 3.95 -11.89 11.77
N ALA A 40 4.49 -10.76 12.24
CA ALA A 40 3.94 -9.44 11.93
C ALA A 40 3.98 -9.13 10.42
N VAL A 41 5.07 -9.48 9.75
CA VAL A 41 5.23 -9.24 8.31
C VAL A 41 4.36 -10.19 7.47
N LEU A 42 4.05 -11.39 7.98
CA LEU A 42 3.11 -12.31 7.31
C LEU A 42 1.69 -11.75 7.25
N GLN A 43 1.24 -11.03 8.28
CA GLN A 43 -0.09 -10.40 8.34
C GLN A 43 -0.14 -9.03 7.63
N LEU A 44 1.01 -8.44 7.32
CA LEU A 44 1.10 -7.09 6.77
C LEU A 44 0.39 -6.92 5.42
N PRO A 45 0.49 -7.84 4.44
CA PRO A 45 -0.21 -7.70 3.16
C PRO A 45 -1.73 -7.66 3.31
N ASP A 46 -2.32 -8.53 4.12
CA ASP A 46 -3.78 -8.60 4.30
C ASP A 46 -4.30 -7.31 4.95
N LEU A 47 -3.58 -6.79 5.96
CA LEU A 47 -3.91 -5.52 6.60
C LEU A 47 -3.78 -4.33 5.62
N LEU A 48 -2.77 -4.37 4.74
CA LEU A 48 -2.60 -3.36 3.70
C LEU A 48 -3.75 -3.41 2.67
N ASP A 49 -4.22 -4.60 2.32
CA ASP A 49 -5.33 -4.80 1.38
C ASP A 49 -6.63 -4.20 1.95
N GLU A 50 -6.97 -4.52 3.20
CA GLU A 50 -8.17 -3.96 3.87
C GLU A 50 -8.08 -2.43 4.00
N ALA A 51 -6.92 -1.91 4.44
CA ALA A 51 -6.71 -0.47 4.58
C ALA A 51 -6.81 0.25 3.24
N PHE A 52 -6.26 -0.33 2.17
CA PHE A 52 -6.32 0.22 0.83
C PHE A 52 -7.73 0.20 0.25
N ASP A 53 -8.47 -0.90 0.43
CA ASP A 53 -9.85 -1.00 -0.04
C ASP A 53 -10.78 -0.03 0.68
N TYR A 54 -10.65 0.11 2.00
CA TYR A 54 -11.37 1.13 2.76
C TYR A 54 -11.06 2.53 2.23
N PHE A 55 -9.79 2.83 2.01
CA PHE A 55 -9.34 4.13 1.52
C PHE A 55 -9.87 4.40 0.10
N ARG A 56 -9.77 3.42 -0.80
CA ARG A 56 -10.27 3.50 -2.18
C ARG A 56 -11.77 3.76 -2.20
N PHE A 57 -12.54 2.99 -1.43
CA PHE A 57 -14.00 3.12 -1.37
C PHE A 57 -14.41 4.52 -0.89
N ASN A 58 -13.84 4.98 0.22
CA ASN A 58 -14.29 6.21 0.88
C ASN A 58 -13.77 7.50 0.21
N LEU A 59 -12.57 7.48 -0.36
CA LEU A 59 -11.85 8.70 -0.76
C LEU A 59 -11.59 8.81 -2.27
N MET A 60 -11.73 7.72 -3.06
CA MET A 60 -11.32 7.68 -4.49
C MET A 60 -12.47 7.50 -5.48
N THR A 61 -13.71 7.58 -5.02
CA THR A 61 -14.90 7.14 -5.76
C THR A 61 -15.24 7.96 -7.02
N GLN A 62 -14.48 9.00 -7.37
CA GLN A 62 -14.67 9.80 -8.59
C GLN A 62 -13.37 10.20 -9.31
N THR A 63 -12.22 9.62 -8.96
CA THR A 63 -10.94 10.03 -9.59
C THR A 63 -10.66 9.27 -10.88
N THR A 64 -10.76 9.94 -12.03
CA THR A 64 -10.35 9.41 -13.33
C THR A 64 -8.92 9.84 -13.69
N GLY A 65 -8.19 8.99 -14.43
CA GLY A 65 -6.87 9.31 -14.98
C GLY A 65 -5.69 9.10 -14.02
N LEU A 66 -4.68 9.98 -14.07
CA LEU A 66 -3.43 9.88 -13.30
C LEU A 66 -3.64 9.77 -11.78
N HIS A 67 -4.77 10.26 -11.28
CA HIS A 67 -5.15 10.17 -9.87
C HIS A 67 -5.44 8.75 -9.38
N LEU A 68 -5.75 7.82 -10.29
CA LEU A 68 -5.92 6.39 -9.98
C LEU A 68 -4.57 5.64 -9.95
N ILE A 69 -3.59 6.14 -10.70
CA ILE A 69 -2.28 5.47 -10.89
C ILE A 69 -1.38 5.66 -9.66
N PHE A 70 -1.31 6.88 -9.10
CA PHE A 70 -0.44 7.15 -7.95
C PHE A 70 -0.76 6.31 -6.70
N PRO A 71 -2.03 6.18 -6.27
CA PRO A 71 -2.38 5.36 -5.10
C PRO A 71 -2.10 3.88 -5.33
N SER A 72 -2.44 3.37 -6.53
CA SER A 72 -2.13 2.02 -6.97
C SER A 72 -0.61 1.75 -6.96
N LEU A 73 0.20 2.71 -7.42
CA LEU A 73 1.66 2.61 -7.38
C LEU A 73 2.19 2.55 -5.94
N VAL A 74 1.69 3.40 -5.04
CA VAL A 74 2.12 3.41 -3.64
C VAL A 74 1.72 2.13 -2.93
N TYR A 75 0.49 1.66 -3.14
CA TYR A 75 0.01 0.39 -2.61
C TYR A 75 0.86 -0.79 -3.13
N SER A 76 1.12 -0.84 -4.43
CA SER A 76 1.98 -1.87 -5.04
C SER A 76 3.40 -1.84 -4.47
N LEU A 77 3.96 -0.65 -4.22
CA LEU A 77 5.26 -0.49 -3.58
C LEU A 77 5.26 -1.01 -2.14
N MET A 78 4.24 -0.68 -1.35
CA MET A 78 4.10 -1.18 0.03
C MET A 78 3.97 -2.70 0.08
N ARG A 79 3.12 -3.27 -0.78
CA ARG A 79 2.88 -4.71 -0.87
C ARG A 79 4.13 -5.47 -1.33
N ALA A 80 4.82 -4.98 -2.37
CA ALA A 80 6.10 -5.51 -2.81
C ALA A 80 7.16 -5.45 -1.69
N THR A 81 7.23 -4.34 -0.95
CA THR A 81 8.15 -4.20 0.20
C THR A 81 7.80 -5.20 1.29
N GLY A 82 6.51 -5.43 1.56
CA GLY A 82 6.03 -6.46 2.48
C GLY A 82 6.51 -7.86 2.10
N TYR A 83 6.41 -8.25 0.83
CA TYR A 83 6.91 -9.55 0.35
C TYR A 83 8.43 -9.68 0.42
N VAL A 84 9.18 -8.64 0.04
CA VAL A 84 10.64 -8.64 0.19
C VAL A 84 11.04 -8.75 1.65
N LEU A 85 10.35 -8.04 2.53
CA LEU A 85 10.59 -8.07 3.96
C LEU A 85 10.28 -9.44 4.56
N PHE A 86 9.18 -10.08 4.12
CA PHE A 86 8.83 -11.44 4.51
C PHE A 86 9.97 -12.41 4.15
N MET A 87 10.42 -12.37 2.89
CA MET A 87 11.51 -13.22 2.42
C MET A 87 12.83 -12.94 3.16
N ALA A 88 13.12 -11.68 3.48
CA ALA A 88 14.30 -11.30 4.24
C ALA A 88 14.27 -11.85 5.67
N PHE A 89 13.15 -11.68 6.39
CA PHE A 89 13.00 -12.24 7.74
C PHE A 89 12.97 -13.76 7.74
N LEU A 90 12.33 -14.40 6.75
CA LEU A 90 12.33 -15.85 6.61
C LEU A 90 13.75 -16.39 6.39
N THR A 91 14.50 -15.76 5.48
CA THR A 91 15.90 -16.13 5.21
C THR A 91 16.75 -15.95 6.46
N ASN A 92 16.61 -14.82 7.15
CA ASN A 92 17.32 -14.58 8.42
C ASN A 92 16.98 -15.63 9.48
N PHE A 93 15.69 -15.95 9.64
CA PHE A 93 15.21 -16.93 10.62
C PHE A 93 15.78 -18.32 10.35
N VAL A 94 15.73 -18.79 9.10
CA VAL A 94 16.30 -20.09 8.70
C VAL A 94 17.81 -20.12 8.89
N MET A 95 18.53 -19.05 8.51
CA MET A 95 19.97 -18.95 8.72
C MET A 95 20.35 -18.95 10.21
N ARG A 96 19.56 -18.28 11.06
CA ARG A 96 19.77 -18.28 12.52
C ARG A 96 19.48 -19.66 13.13
N ALA A 97 18.40 -20.33 12.72
CA ALA A 97 18.10 -21.69 13.16
C ALA A 97 19.22 -22.66 12.76
N TYR A 98 19.74 -22.54 11.53
CA TYR A 98 20.90 -23.32 11.06
C TYR A 98 22.17 -23.01 11.88
N TRP A 99 22.41 -21.73 12.20
CA TRP A 99 23.52 -21.33 13.06
C TRP A 99 23.42 -21.93 14.46
N VAL A 100 22.24 -21.89 15.09
CA VAL A 100 22.01 -22.51 16.42
C VAL A 100 22.31 -24.01 16.35
N GLY A 101 21.89 -24.69 15.28
CA GLY A 101 22.21 -26.11 15.06
C GLY A 101 23.71 -26.39 14.97
N LEU A 102 24.47 -25.53 14.29
CA LEU A 102 25.93 -25.66 14.19
C LEU A 102 26.65 -25.34 15.51
N VAL A 103 26.14 -24.38 16.28
CA VAL A 103 26.65 -24.09 17.63
C VAL A 103 26.41 -25.29 18.55
N GLY A 104 25.24 -25.91 18.46
CA GLY A 104 24.96 -27.17 19.16
C GLY A 104 25.90 -28.30 18.74
N LEU A 105 26.17 -28.44 17.44
CA LEU A 105 27.12 -29.42 16.93
C LEU A 105 28.55 -29.19 17.47
N ARG A 106 28.98 -27.92 17.54
CA ARG A 106 30.27 -27.53 18.12
C ARG A 106 30.37 -27.89 19.61
N ALA A 107 29.28 -27.74 20.36
CA ALA A 107 29.25 -28.10 21.78
C ALA A 107 29.49 -29.60 22.01
N VAL A 108 29.00 -30.45 21.11
CA VAL A 108 29.18 -31.91 21.18
C VAL A 108 30.51 -32.36 20.55
N TYR A 109 30.91 -31.74 19.43
CA TYR A 109 32.11 -32.09 18.66
C TYR A 109 33.06 -30.87 18.51
N PRO A 110 33.82 -30.52 19.56
CA PRO A 110 34.62 -29.29 19.58
C PRO A 110 35.76 -29.26 18.56
N SER A 111 36.31 -30.41 18.17
CA SER A 111 37.35 -30.51 17.13
C SER A 111 36.80 -30.46 15.70
N GLY A 112 35.47 -30.42 15.53
CA GLY A 112 34.83 -30.34 14.22
C GLY A 112 35.09 -31.56 13.34
N ILE A 113 35.31 -31.31 12.04
CA ILE A 113 35.48 -32.38 11.04
C ILE A 113 36.91 -32.93 11.11
N HIS A 114 37.06 -34.21 11.43
CA HIS A 114 38.33 -34.93 11.28
C HIS A 114 38.46 -35.44 9.83
N TYR A 115 39.06 -34.60 8.97
CA TYR A 115 39.18 -34.89 7.54
C TYR A 115 39.91 -36.21 7.23
N ASP A 116 40.83 -36.62 8.08
CA ASP A 116 41.61 -37.87 7.93
C ASP A 116 40.80 -39.14 8.23
N ARG A 117 39.64 -39.01 8.89
CA ARG A 117 38.80 -40.13 9.36
C ARG A 117 37.50 -40.26 8.59
N ILE A 118 37.34 -39.53 7.48
CA ILE A 118 36.11 -39.57 6.68
C ILE A 118 36.08 -40.88 5.88
N PRO A 119 35.07 -41.75 6.11
CA PRO A 119 35.00 -43.05 5.43
C PRO A 119 34.74 -42.86 3.92
N PHE A 120 35.19 -43.83 3.13
CA PHE A 120 34.96 -43.88 1.67
C PHE A 120 35.50 -42.68 0.85
N THR A 121 36.54 -41.99 1.32
CA THR A 121 37.10 -40.80 0.65
C THR A 121 38.60 -40.96 0.37
N THR A 122 39.07 -40.56 -0.82
CA THR A 122 40.51 -40.56 -1.17
C THR A 122 41.24 -39.37 -0.55
N LYS A 123 42.56 -39.49 -0.30
CA LYS A 123 43.39 -38.41 0.30
C LYS A 123 43.24 -37.07 -0.43
N GLN A 124 43.25 -37.09 -1.76
CA GLN A 124 43.05 -35.88 -2.57
C GLN A 124 41.66 -35.24 -2.37
N SER A 125 40.63 -36.05 -2.15
CA SER A 125 39.27 -35.57 -1.88
C SER A 125 39.15 -35.03 -0.45
N GLN A 126 39.83 -35.64 0.52
CA GLN A 126 39.93 -35.13 1.90
C GLN A 126 40.61 -33.75 1.95
N GLU A 127 41.74 -33.57 1.25
CA GLU A 127 42.44 -32.27 1.15
C GLU A 127 41.57 -31.20 0.46
N ARG A 128 40.88 -31.57 -0.62
CA ARG A 128 39.93 -30.66 -1.29
C ARG A 128 38.75 -30.29 -0.39
N MET A 129 38.26 -31.21 0.43
CA MET A 129 37.21 -30.94 1.41
C MET A 129 37.69 -30.02 2.52
N ALA A 130 38.88 -30.28 3.09
CA ALA A 130 39.51 -29.42 4.08
C ALA A 130 39.70 -28.00 3.56
N ALA A 131 40.15 -27.84 2.31
CA ALA A 131 40.32 -26.55 1.67
C ALA A 131 39.00 -25.79 1.43
N LYS A 132 37.90 -26.51 1.12
CA LYS A 132 36.60 -25.88 0.83
C LYS A 132 35.79 -25.56 2.08
N LEU A 133 35.70 -26.50 3.02
CA LEU A 133 34.86 -26.40 4.21
C LEU A 133 35.60 -25.64 5.33
N GLY A 134 36.90 -25.86 5.47
CA GLY A 134 37.71 -25.27 6.54
C GLY A 134 37.32 -25.77 7.94
N PRO A 135 37.78 -25.11 9.01
CA PRO A 135 37.39 -25.46 10.37
C PRO A 135 35.94 -25.04 10.65
N LEU A 136 35.23 -25.84 11.46
CA LEU A 136 33.83 -25.60 11.84
C LEU A 136 33.65 -24.22 12.48
N ASP A 137 34.57 -23.82 13.36
CA ASP A 137 34.54 -22.53 14.07
C ASP A 137 34.55 -21.33 13.13
N ALA A 138 35.42 -21.36 12.10
CA ALA A 138 35.47 -20.29 11.10
C ALA A 138 34.21 -20.26 10.23
N TYR A 139 33.54 -21.40 10.04
CA TYR A 139 32.26 -21.45 9.33
C TYR A 139 31.12 -20.87 10.17
N VAL A 140 31.02 -21.24 11.45
CA VAL A 140 30.04 -20.70 12.40
C VAL A 140 30.16 -19.18 12.51
N HIS A 141 31.38 -18.65 12.63
CA HIS A 141 31.61 -17.21 12.70
C HIS A 141 31.23 -16.48 11.40
N ARG A 142 31.57 -17.03 10.23
CA ARG A 142 31.16 -16.45 8.93
C ARG A 142 29.64 -16.48 8.74
N LEU A 143 28.97 -17.52 9.22
CA LEU A 143 27.52 -17.63 9.16
C LEU A 143 26.87 -16.58 10.05
N ASP A 144 27.36 -16.40 11.28
CA ASP A 144 26.87 -15.35 12.21
C ASP A 144 26.95 -13.95 11.59
N GLN A 145 28.10 -13.60 11.01
CA GLN A 145 28.27 -12.33 10.30
C GLN A 145 27.26 -12.15 9.16
N ARG A 146 27.00 -13.21 8.38
CA ARG A 146 26.01 -13.14 7.29
C ARG A 146 24.59 -12.98 7.81
N CYS A 147 24.21 -13.66 8.89
CA CYS A 147 22.93 -13.45 9.55
C CYS A 147 22.76 -11.97 9.94
N ASN A 148 23.76 -11.39 10.60
CA ASN A 148 23.71 -10.00 11.04
C ASN A 148 23.63 -8.99 9.88
N ILE A 149 24.29 -9.28 8.75
CA ILE A 149 24.17 -8.47 7.53
C ILE A 149 22.75 -8.56 6.95
N VAL A 150 22.18 -9.77 6.82
CA VAL A 150 20.82 -9.96 6.30
C VAL A 150 19.80 -9.26 7.19
N PHE A 151 19.96 -9.38 8.51
CA PHE A 151 19.14 -8.68 9.48
C PHE A 151 19.23 -7.15 9.31
N ALA A 152 20.43 -6.58 9.23
CA ALA A 152 20.62 -5.15 9.01
C ALA A 152 20.00 -4.66 7.69
N VAL A 153 20.11 -5.45 6.61
CA VAL A 153 19.46 -5.14 5.32
C VAL A 153 17.93 -5.21 5.43
N ALA A 154 17.38 -6.20 6.13
CA ALA A 154 15.94 -6.29 6.38
C ALA A 154 15.43 -5.04 7.13
N PHE A 155 16.14 -4.57 8.14
CA PHE A 155 15.79 -3.33 8.87
C PHE A 155 15.87 -2.07 7.99
N LEU A 156 16.78 -2.01 7.01
CA LEU A 156 16.76 -0.92 6.03
C LEU A 156 15.47 -0.90 5.21
N PHE A 157 14.94 -2.07 4.82
CA PHE A 157 13.64 -2.17 4.15
C PHE A 157 12.47 -1.79 5.08
N VAL A 158 12.55 -2.12 6.37
CA VAL A 158 11.56 -1.64 7.37
C VAL A 158 11.55 -0.12 7.43
N PHE A 159 12.72 0.52 7.52
CA PHE A 159 12.82 1.98 7.55
C PHE A 159 12.32 2.61 6.24
N LEU A 160 12.59 1.98 5.09
CA LEU A 160 12.04 2.40 3.81
C LEU A 160 10.51 2.34 3.82
N LEU A 161 9.93 1.23 4.30
CA LEU A 161 8.47 1.06 4.39
C LEU A 161 7.84 2.12 5.29
N ILE A 162 8.41 2.35 6.48
CA ILE A 162 7.92 3.38 7.42
C ILE A 162 7.99 4.77 6.76
N LEU A 163 9.09 5.09 6.08
CA LEU A 163 9.27 6.38 5.42
C LEU A 163 8.23 6.59 4.31
N VAL A 164 8.02 5.57 3.47
CA VAL A 164 7.03 5.63 2.37
C VAL A 164 5.61 5.72 2.93
N ALA A 165 5.28 4.92 3.95
CA ALA A 165 3.96 4.95 4.58
C ALA A 165 3.67 6.29 5.24
N PHE A 166 4.63 6.82 6.00
CA PHE A 166 4.45 8.09 6.68
C PHE A 166 4.32 9.26 5.70
N THR A 167 5.20 9.33 4.69
CA THR A 167 5.12 10.36 3.64
C THR A 167 3.81 10.27 2.86
N TYR A 168 3.31 9.06 2.57
CA TYR A 168 2.03 8.88 1.91
C TYR A 168 0.86 9.38 2.77
N VAL A 169 0.78 8.99 4.04
CA VAL A 169 -0.27 9.46 4.98
C VAL A 169 -0.26 10.99 5.08
N GLN A 170 0.92 11.61 5.13
CA GLN A 170 1.01 13.07 5.15
C GLN A 170 0.49 13.72 3.87
N VAL A 171 0.88 13.20 2.70
CA VAL A 171 0.35 13.67 1.42
C VAL A 171 -1.17 13.55 1.40
N LEU A 172 -1.73 12.45 1.94
CA LEU A 172 -3.17 12.26 2.04
C LEU A 172 -3.85 13.26 3.00
N VAL A 173 -3.27 13.50 4.17
CA VAL A 173 -3.81 14.47 5.14
C VAL A 173 -3.77 15.88 4.55
N ILE A 174 -2.66 16.29 3.95
CA ILE A 174 -2.50 17.57 3.27
C ILE A 174 -3.52 17.68 2.13
N TYR A 175 -3.64 16.64 1.30
CA TYR A 175 -4.63 16.60 0.22
C TYR A 175 -6.05 16.77 0.74
N SER A 176 -6.42 16.05 1.80
CA SER A 176 -7.75 16.08 2.40
C SER A 176 -8.11 17.45 2.98
N ILE A 177 -7.15 18.16 3.57
CA ILE A 177 -7.36 19.49 4.17
C ILE A 177 -7.33 20.59 3.10
N VAL A 178 -6.38 20.54 2.16
CA VAL A 178 -6.16 21.63 1.20
C VAL A 178 -7.15 21.58 0.05
N ARG A 179 -7.48 20.39 -0.48
CA ARG A 179 -8.42 20.24 -1.60
C ARG A 179 -9.76 20.95 -1.39
N PRO A 180 -10.48 20.81 -0.25
CA PRO A 180 -11.80 21.44 -0.10
C PRO A 180 -11.73 22.96 0.03
N VAL A 181 -10.59 23.52 0.44
CA VAL A 181 -10.41 24.97 0.64
C VAL A 181 -10.00 25.68 -0.65
N VAL A 182 -9.32 24.98 -1.57
CA VAL A 182 -8.71 25.61 -2.75
C VAL A 182 -9.58 25.44 -4.01
N PRO A 183 -9.94 26.52 -4.73
CA PRO A 183 -10.65 26.43 -5.99
C PRO A 183 -9.85 25.69 -7.08
N ALA A 184 -10.55 24.99 -7.98
CA ALA A 184 -9.97 24.14 -9.03
C ALA A 184 -8.79 24.72 -9.84
N PRO A 185 -8.78 25.99 -10.31
CA PRO A 185 -7.66 26.53 -11.09
C PRO A 185 -6.37 26.68 -10.26
N TYR A 186 -6.48 27.03 -8.97
CA TYR A 186 -5.32 27.15 -8.07
C TYR A 186 -4.76 25.78 -7.70
N TRP A 187 -5.60 24.74 -7.67
CA TRP A 187 -5.15 23.38 -7.41
C TRP A 187 -4.19 22.85 -8.49
N LEU A 188 -4.43 23.19 -9.76
CA LEU A 188 -3.52 22.85 -10.86
C LEU A 188 -2.16 23.55 -10.69
N LEU A 189 -2.17 24.83 -10.33
CA LEU A 189 -0.94 25.59 -10.08
C LEU A 189 -0.13 24.99 -8.93
N ILE A 190 -0.78 24.62 -7.82
CA ILE A 190 -0.13 23.95 -6.68
C ILE A 190 0.55 22.65 -7.12
N LYS A 191 -0.10 21.83 -7.96
CA LYS A 191 0.51 20.60 -8.50
C LYS A 191 1.75 20.88 -9.35
N ILE A 192 1.69 21.88 -10.23
CA ILE A 192 2.81 22.25 -11.09
C ILE A 192 3.98 22.75 -10.23
N VAL A 193 3.72 23.65 -9.28
CA VAL A 193 4.74 24.17 -8.36
C VAL A 193 5.35 23.03 -7.54
N ALA A 194 4.52 22.16 -6.93
CA ALA A 194 5.01 21.01 -6.18
C ALA A 194 5.85 20.04 -7.04
N GLY A 195 5.40 19.76 -8.28
CA GLY A 195 6.12 18.91 -9.22
C GLY A 195 7.47 19.51 -9.64
N THR A 196 7.52 20.80 -9.93
CA THR A 196 8.77 21.50 -10.27
C THR A 196 9.76 21.54 -9.09
N LEU A 197 9.27 21.77 -7.87
CA LEU A 197 10.08 21.69 -6.64
C LEU A 197 10.62 20.27 -6.41
N ALA A 198 9.79 19.24 -6.60
CA ALA A 198 10.22 17.85 -6.47
C ALA A 198 11.27 17.48 -7.53
N LEU A 199 11.09 17.92 -8.78
CA LEU A 199 12.07 17.71 -9.84
C LEU A 199 13.38 18.45 -9.56
N GLY A 200 13.30 19.69 -9.08
CA GLY A 200 14.45 20.47 -8.64
C GLY A 200 15.20 19.81 -7.49
N TYR A 201 14.48 19.21 -6.53
CA TYR A 201 15.05 18.43 -5.44
C TYR A 201 15.77 17.18 -5.95
N LEU A 202 15.15 16.39 -6.84
CA LEU A 202 15.78 15.21 -7.45
C LEU A 202 17.04 15.59 -8.23
N PHE A 203 16.96 16.65 -9.04
CA PHE A 203 18.09 17.17 -9.79
C PHE A 203 19.23 17.59 -8.86
N THR A 204 18.94 18.35 -7.80
CA THR A 204 19.91 18.78 -6.79
C THR A 204 20.54 17.58 -6.09
N SER A 205 19.76 16.54 -5.77
CA SER A 205 20.25 15.30 -5.17
C SER A 205 21.25 14.56 -6.06
N VAL A 206 20.96 14.47 -7.37
CA VAL A 206 21.88 13.85 -8.33
C VAL A 206 23.15 14.67 -8.46
N VAL A 207 23.02 15.98 -8.70
CA VAL A 207 24.15 16.91 -8.90
C VAL A 207 25.08 16.93 -7.69
N LEU A 208 24.56 17.03 -6.47
CA LEU A 208 25.37 17.05 -5.24
C LEU A 208 26.01 15.70 -4.89
N ASN A 209 25.55 14.60 -5.50
CA ASN A 209 26.17 13.28 -5.34
C ASN A 209 27.23 12.97 -6.40
N LEU A 210 27.43 13.83 -7.41
CA LEU A 210 28.51 13.64 -8.38
C LEU A 210 29.89 13.77 -7.71
N PRO A 211 30.84 12.86 -8.00
CA PRO A 211 32.16 12.87 -7.37
C PRO A 211 32.92 14.17 -7.63
N ARG A 212 32.73 14.79 -8.81
CA ARG A 212 33.36 16.08 -9.19
C ARG A 212 32.90 17.26 -8.33
N ILE A 213 31.68 17.23 -7.83
CA ILE A 213 31.10 18.32 -7.02
C ILE A 213 31.40 18.09 -5.55
N ARG A 214 31.39 16.83 -5.11
CA ARG A 214 31.74 16.42 -3.75
C ARG A 214 33.21 16.69 -3.40
N SER A 215 34.12 16.66 -4.39
CA SER A 215 35.54 16.98 -4.19
C SER A 215 35.85 18.48 -4.07
N ASN A 216 34.89 19.36 -4.39
CA ASN A 216 35.07 20.81 -4.33
C ASN A 216 34.64 21.34 -2.93
N PRO A 217 35.43 22.17 -2.23
CA PRO A 217 35.10 22.67 -0.89
C PRO A 217 33.72 23.32 -0.78
N ARG A 218 33.31 24.06 -1.83
CA ARG A 218 31.97 24.69 -1.87
C ARG A 218 30.85 23.66 -2.07
N GLY A 219 31.09 22.62 -2.87
CA GLY A 219 30.13 21.55 -3.11
C GLY A 219 29.92 20.66 -1.88
N ALA A 220 30.96 20.44 -1.08
CA ALA A 220 30.87 19.72 0.19
C ALA A 220 29.95 20.45 1.20
N ILE A 221 30.08 21.78 1.34
CA ILE A 221 29.20 22.58 2.22
C ILE A 221 27.73 22.48 1.78
N TRP A 222 27.46 22.54 0.48
CA TRP A 222 26.10 22.39 -0.05
C TRP A 222 25.57 20.96 0.13
N HIS A 223 26.43 19.94 -0.02
CA HIS A 223 26.09 18.55 0.28
C HIS A 223 25.73 18.36 1.76
N ASP A 224 26.50 18.95 2.68
CA ASP A 224 26.24 18.88 4.12
C ASP A 224 24.95 19.60 4.52
N ARG A 225 24.65 20.75 3.88
CA ARG A 225 23.37 21.45 4.07
C ARG A 225 22.20 20.66 3.50
N PHE A 226 22.36 20.06 2.32
CA PHE A 226 21.34 19.23 1.69
C PHE A 226 21.05 17.97 2.51
N THR A 227 22.09 17.30 3.01
CA THR A 227 21.93 16.16 3.91
C THR A 227 21.33 16.57 5.26
N ALA A 228 21.65 17.76 5.78
CA ALA A 228 20.98 18.31 6.96
C ALA A 228 19.48 18.58 6.73
N MET A 229 19.10 19.11 5.56
CA MET A 229 17.69 19.25 5.16
C MET A 229 16.99 17.89 5.09
N ASN A 230 17.68 16.87 4.56
CA ASN A 230 17.14 15.52 4.50
C ASN A 230 16.91 14.89 5.88
N LYS A 231 17.53 15.38 6.97
CA LYS A 231 17.23 14.90 8.33
C LYS A 231 15.75 15.07 8.68
N VAL A 232 15.14 16.17 8.24
CA VAL A 232 13.71 16.46 8.40
C VAL A 232 12.89 15.53 7.51
N MET A 233 13.33 15.35 6.26
CA MET A 233 12.67 14.47 5.27
C MET A 233 12.65 12.98 5.71
N TYR A 234 13.70 12.51 6.38
CA TYR A 234 13.81 11.16 6.93
C TYR A 234 13.16 11.02 8.32
N TRP A 235 12.46 12.05 8.83
CA TRP A 235 11.65 12.00 10.06
C TRP A 235 12.40 11.43 11.29
N GLY A 236 13.68 11.76 11.43
CA GLY A 236 14.52 11.27 12.54
C GLY A 236 15.16 9.89 12.31
N LEU A 237 14.75 9.14 11.29
CA LEU A 237 15.37 7.87 10.88
C LEU A 237 16.67 8.07 10.08
N TYR A 238 17.08 9.32 9.83
CA TYR A 238 18.33 9.63 9.13
C TYR A 238 19.55 8.98 9.78
N LYS A 239 19.72 9.14 11.10
CA LYS A 239 20.89 8.60 11.82
C LYS A 239 21.01 7.08 11.69
N PRO A 240 19.99 6.26 12.03
CA PRO A 240 20.11 4.80 11.92
C PRO A 240 20.33 4.34 10.48
N VAL A 241 19.62 4.92 9.49
CA VAL A 241 19.78 4.54 8.08
C VAL A 241 21.19 4.86 7.58
N VAL A 242 21.68 6.07 7.83
CA VAL A 242 23.02 6.50 7.38
C VAL A 242 24.11 5.70 8.10
N PHE A 243 23.92 5.35 9.37
CA PHE A 243 24.89 4.54 10.11
C PHE A 243 25.06 3.15 9.47
N ILE A 244 23.95 2.45 9.17
CA ILE A 244 24.00 1.13 8.53
C ILE A 244 24.62 1.24 7.12
N VAL A 245 24.15 2.19 6.32
CA VAL A 245 24.61 2.37 4.94
C VAL A 245 26.11 2.74 4.88
N ASN A 246 26.57 3.66 5.74
CA ASN A 246 27.98 4.04 5.79
C ASN A 246 28.87 2.92 6.33
N THR A 247 28.37 2.09 7.24
CA THR A 247 29.10 0.91 7.71
C THR A 247 29.34 -0.10 6.58
N PHE A 248 28.37 -0.28 5.69
CA PHE A 248 28.57 -1.10 4.49
C PHE A 248 29.56 -0.46 3.50
N TYR A 249 29.47 0.86 3.28
CA TYR A 249 30.40 1.57 2.40
C TYR A 249 31.85 1.52 2.87
N SER A 250 32.11 1.46 4.19
CA SER A 250 33.47 1.41 4.73
C SER A 250 34.12 0.02 4.67
N HIS A 251 33.32 -1.06 4.80
CA HIS A 251 33.84 -2.43 4.87
C HIS A 251 33.78 -3.21 3.55
N ILE A 252 32.88 -2.83 2.63
CA ILE A 252 32.69 -3.54 1.36
C ILE A 252 33.25 -2.66 0.23
N PRO A 253 34.09 -3.19 -0.68
CA PRO A 253 34.60 -2.40 -1.79
C PRO A 253 33.44 -1.86 -2.62
N TYR A 254 33.47 -0.55 -2.90
CA TYR A 254 32.36 0.22 -3.48
C TYR A 254 31.75 -0.46 -4.72
N GLN A 255 32.57 -0.99 -5.62
CA GLN A 255 32.09 -1.66 -6.84
C GLN A 255 31.26 -2.92 -6.56
N LYS A 256 31.63 -3.71 -5.56
CA LYS A 256 30.87 -4.91 -5.18
C LYS A 256 29.56 -4.51 -4.49
N LEU A 257 29.62 -3.55 -3.57
CA LEU A 257 28.44 -3.04 -2.88
C LEU A 257 27.44 -2.43 -3.88
N ALA A 258 27.92 -1.56 -4.78
CA ALA A 258 27.09 -0.92 -5.80
C ALA A 258 26.45 -1.95 -6.74
N ARG A 259 27.21 -2.96 -7.21
CA ARG A 259 26.65 -4.03 -8.07
C ARG A 259 25.57 -4.82 -7.34
N THR A 260 25.79 -5.18 -6.08
CA THR A 260 24.80 -5.91 -5.26
C THR A 260 23.56 -5.05 -5.01
N MET A 261 23.73 -3.77 -4.67
CA MET A 261 22.62 -2.83 -4.47
C MET A 261 21.81 -2.61 -5.75
N VAL A 262 22.46 -2.45 -6.90
CA VAL A 262 21.77 -2.30 -8.19
C VAL A 262 21.00 -3.57 -8.55
N LEU A 263 21.58 -4.75 -8.33
CA LEU A 263 20.90 -6.02 -8.57
C LEU A 263 19.69 -6.20 -7.64
N MET A 264 19.86 -5.93 -6.34
CA MET A 264 18.79 -6.00 -5.34
C MET A 264 17.67 -5.00 -5.67
N MET A 265 18.03 -3.75 -6.01
CA MET A 265 17.08 -2.71 -6.41
C MET A 265 16.37 -3.07 -7.71
N GLY A 266 17.08 -3.65 -8.68
CA GLY A 266 16.51 -4.13 -9.95
C GLY A 266 15.49 -5.24 -9.72
N CYS A 267 15.83 -6.25 -8.91
CA CYS A 267 14.89 -7.29 -8.50
C CYS A 267 13.68 -6.70 -7.77
N PHE A 268 13.89 -5.77 -6.84
CA PHE A 268 12.82 -5.08 -6.15
C PHE A 268 11.90 -4.32 -7.12
N PHE A 269 12.44 -3.59 -8.09
CA PHE A 269 11.65 -2.90 -9.11
C PHE A 269 10.85 -3.86 -9.99
N VAL A 270 11.39 -5.04 -10.30
CA VAL A 270 10.63 -6.09 -11.02
C VAL A 270 9.45 -6.55 -10.19
N VAL A 271 9.64 -6.81 -8.89
CA VAL A 271 8.53 -7.19 -7.98
C VAL A 271 7.48 -6.08 -7.90
N VAL A 272 7.89 -4.82 -7.72
CA VAL A 272 6.99 -3.65 -7.72
C VAL A 272 6.23 -3.54 -9.04
N MET A 273 6.90 -3.74 -10.17
CA MET A 273 6.28 -3.67 -11.50
C MET A 273 5.26 -4.80 -11.70
N VAL A 274 5.57 -6.03 -11.25
CA VAL A 274 4.64 -7.15 -11.31
C VAL A 274 3.40 -6.87 -10.45
N GLU A 275 3.59 -6.44 -9.19
CA GLU A 275 2.48 -6.07 -8.31
C GLU A 275 1.65 -4.91 -8.89
N PHE A 276 2.30 -3.90 -9.46
CA PHE A 276 1.62 -2.80 -10.12
C PHE A 276 0.82 -3.27 -11.34
N LEU A 277 1.34 -4.18 -12.16
CA LEU A 277 0.60 -4.74 -13.29
C LEU A 277 -0.60 -5.58 -12.82
N VAL A 278 -0.43 -6.36 -11.76
CA VAL A 278 -1.52 -7.14 -11.15
C VAL A 278 -2.60 -6.20 -10.60
N ASP A 279 -2.24 -5.23 -9.78
CA ASP A 279 -3.17 -4.25 -9.22
C ASP A 279 -3.85 -3.41 -10.30
N PHE A 280 -3.09 -2.88 -11.25
CA PHE A 280 -3.63 -2.13 -12.38
C PHE A 280 -4.60 -2.96 -13.22
N SER A 281 -4.33 -4.26 -13.40
CA SER A 281 -5.25 -5.18 -14.10
C SER A 281 -6.53 -5.47 -13.30
N ARG A 282 -6.44 -5.53 -11.96
CA ARG A 282 -7.60 -5.69 -11.07
C ARG A 282 -8.50 -4.46 -11.11
N VAL A 283 -7.89 -3.27 -11.08
CA VAL A 283 -8.58 -1.96 -11.06
C VAL A 283 -9.21 -1.65 -12.42
N ASN A 284 -8.49 -1.91 -13.51
CA ASN A 284 -8.95 -1.60 -14.85
C ASN A 284 -9.16 -2.87 -15.66
N ARG A 285 -10.11 -3.72 -15.22
CA ARG A 285 -10.47 -5.00 -15.85
C ARG A 285 -10.82 -4.88 -17.33
N ARG A 286 -11.18 -3.68 -17.80
CA ARG A 286 -11.49 -3.39 -19.21
C ARG A 286 -10.26 -3.32 -20.11
N THR A 287 -9.07 -3.03 -19.58
CA THR A 287 -7.84 -2.92 -20.39
C THR A 287 -6.65 -3.54 -19.68
N THR A 288 -6.51 -4.86 -19.74
CA THR A 288 -5.23 -5.51 -19.47
C THR A 288 -4.25 -5.07 -20.57
N SER A 289 -3.12 -4.47 -20.19
CA SER A 289 -2.11 -3.96 -21.15
C SER A 289 -1.64 -5.03 -22.15
N LEU A 290 -1.59 -6.28 -21.68
CA LEU A 290 -1.15 -7.45 -22.45
C LEU A 290 -2.27 -8.13 -23.27
N ASN A 291 -3.55 -7.82 -23.00
CA ASN A 291 -4.69 -8.50 -23.63
C ASN A 291 -5.79 -7.51 -24.05
N ARG A 292 -5.41 -6.52 -24.87
CA ARG A 292 -6.34 -5.52 -25.40
C ARG A 292 -7.12 -6.12 -26.57
N HIS A 293 -8.34 -6.59 -26.30
CA HIS A 293 -9.29 -6.93 -27.35
C HIS A 293 -9.85 -5.64 -27.96
N HIS A 294 -9.74 -5.48 -29.28
CA HIS A 294 -10.11 -4.26 -30.01
C HIS A 294 -11.51 -3.73 -29.64
N LEU A 295 -12.51 -4.62 -29.59
CA LEU A 295 -13.90 -4.28 -29.28
C LEU A 295 -14.20 -4.12 -27.77
N PHE A 296 -13.32 -4.60 -26.89
CA PHE A 296 -13.49 -4.50 -25.43
C PHE A 296 -12.92 -3.18 -24.87
N SER A 297 -12.24 -2.41 -25.71
CA SER A 297 -11.64 -1.13 -25.34
C SER A 297 -12.60 0.07 -25.45
N THR A 298 -13.77 -0.10 -26.06
CA THR A 298 -14.79 0.94 -26.21
C THR A 298 -15.50 1.16 -24.87
N ARG A 299 -15.35 2.36 -24.29
CA ARG A 299 -15.83 2.70 -22.94
C ARG A 299 -17.31 3.13 -22.95
N VAL A 300 -18.20 2.23 -23.32
CA VAL A 300 -19.65 2.49 -23.29
C VAL A 300 -20.30 1.56 -22.25
N ASP A 301 -20.69 2.13 -21.11
CA ASP A 301 -21.23 1.36 -19.97
C ASP A 301 -22.53 0.61 -20.31
N SER A 302 -23.35 1.14 -21.24
CA SER A 302 -24.59 0.47 -21.69
C SER A 302 -24.36 -0.81 -22.52
N LEU A 303 -23.13 -1.05 -22.97
CA LEU A 303 -22.72 -2.19 -23.78
C LEU A 303 -21.76 -3.13 -23.03
N TYR A 304 -21.48 -2.87 -21.76
CA TYR A 304 -20.54 -3.62 -20.95
C TYR A 304 -21.20 -4.16 -19.68
N VAL A 305 -21.14 -5.47 -19.49
CA VAL A 305 -21.55 -6.11 -18.23
C VAL A 305 -20.36 -6.06 -17.28
N ASN A 306 -20.47 -5.24 -16.22
CA ASN A 306 -19.44 -5.21 -15.18
C ASN A 306 -19.72 -6.26 -14.11
N PRO A 307 -18.91 -7.33 -13.95
CA PRO A 307 -19.16 -8.37 -12.95
C PRO A 307 -19.25 -7.85 -11.52
N SER A 308 -18.58 -6.73 -11.19
CA SER A 308 -18.63 -6.13 -9.84
C SER A 308 -19.99 -5.51 -9.50
N ALA A 309 -20.86 -5.28 -10.49
CA ALA A 309 -22.19 -4.71 -10.28
C ALA A 309 -23.28 -5.76 -10.02
N TYR A 310 -22.96 -7.05 -10.07
CA TYR A 310 -23.94 -8.13 -9.87
C TYR A 310 -23.52 -9.02 -8.70
N ASN A 311 -24.45 -9.25 -7.76
CA ASN A 311 -24.15 -10.02 -6.56
C ASN A 311 -23.81 -11.49 -6.84
N ASN A 312 -24.33 -12.07 -7.92
CA ASN A 312 -24.02 -13.45 -8.33
C ASN A 312 -22.62 -13.62 -8.95
N LEU A 313 -22.02 -12.56 -9.49
CA LEU A 313 -20.72 -12.60 -10.18
C LEU A 313 -19.58 -11.99 -9.34
N ARG A 314 -19.91 -11.17 -8.35
CA ARG A 314 -18.94 -10.50 -7.48
C ARG A 314 -18.42 -11.47 -6.40
N ALA A 315 -17.13 -11.38 -6.09
CA ALA A 315 -16.53 -12.10 -4.97
C ALA A 315 -17.13 -11.61 -3.64
N GLU A 316 -17.32 -12.51 -2.67
CA GLU A 316 -18.04 -12.23 -1.42
C GLU A 316 -17.47 -11.05 -0.61
N ASP A 317 -16.14 -10.86 -0.65
CA ASP A 317 -15.43 -9.81 0.09
C ASP A 317 -15.18 -8.52 -0.72
N ALA A 318 -15.60 -8.46 -1.99
CA ALA A 318 -15.33 -7.29 -2.82
C ALA A 318 -16.29 -6.13 -2.53
N TYR A 319 -15.79 -4.89 -2.43
CA TYR A 319 -16.63 -3.68 -2.29
C TYR A 319 -17.53 -3.41 -3.51
N ILE A 320 -18.70 -2.82 -3.26
CA ILE A 320 -19.57 -2.28 -4.31
C ILE A 320 -19.05 -0.90 -4.72
N GLU A 321 -18.69 -0.71 -5.99
CA GLU A 321 -18.05 0.54 -6.43
C GLU A 321 -19.02 1.72 -6.49
N GLN A 322 -20.16 1.56 -7.20
CA GLN A 322 -21.19 2.59 -7.30
C GLN A 322 -22.58 2.06 -6.99
N ALA A 323 -22.98 0.97 -7.64
CA ALA A 323 -24.25 0.31 -7.37
C ALA A 323 -24.19 -1.18 -7.76
N ALA A 324 -25.06 -1.98 -7.15
CA ALA A 324 -25.19 -3.40 -7.46
C ALA A 324 -26.64 -3.85 -7.50
N ILE A 325 -26.92 -4.85 -8.34
CA ILE A 325 -28.20 -5.55 -8.41
C ILE A 325 -28.03 -7.05 -8.10
N GLN A 326 -29.14 -7.77 -7.88
CA GLN A 326 -29.07 -9.17 -7.45
C GLN A 326 -28.33 -10.09 -8.42
N ALA A 327 -28.54 -9.93 -9.73
CA ALA A 327 -27.97 -10.79 -10.76
C ALA A 327 -27.97 -10.09 -12.12
N ASP A 328 -27.10 -10.55 -13.02
CA ASP A 328 -27.09 -10.16 -14.44
C ASP A 328 -28.34 -10.68 -15.17
N VAL A 329 -28.83 -11.86 -14.78
CA VAL A 329 -30.11 -12.42 -15.25
C VAL A 329 -31.09 -12.49 -14.09
N THR A 330 -32.17 -11.71 -14.14
CA THR A 330 -33.22 -11.66 -13.12
C THR A 330 -34.49 -12.33 -13.61
N ARG A 331 -35.06 -13.22 -12.79
CA ARG A 331 -36.35 -13.87 -13.05
C ARG A 331 -37.49 -13.23 -12.26
N ASP A 332 -37.14 -12.65 -11.11
CA ASP A 332 -38.08 -12.00 -10.22
C ASP A 332 -38.70 -10.75 -10.86
N PRO A 333 -39.98 -10.42 -10.56
CA PRO A 333 -40.62 -9.18 -11.00
C PRO A 333 -40.11 -7.93 -10.27
N PHE A 334 -39.10 -8.07 -9.40
CA PHE A 334 -38.52 -6.98 -8.63
C PHE A 334 -37.00 -6.94 -8.77
N ILE A 335 -36.43 -5.76 -8.56
CA ILE A 335 -34.99 -5.53 -8.61
C ILE A 335 -34.52 -4.96 -7.29
N ARG A 336 -33.69 -5.71 -6.57
CA ARG A 336 -32.98 -5.24 -5.37
C ARG A 336 -31.80 -4.40 -5.83
N LEU A 337 -31.90 -3.10 -5.62
CA LEU A 337 -30.85 -2.16 -5.95
C LEU A 337 -30.15 -1.72 -4.67
N PHE A 338 -28.82 -1.82 -4.66
CA PHE A 338 -27.97 -1.20 -3.66
C PHE A 338 -27.13 -0.10 -4.32
N ILE A 339 -27.11 1.09 -3.75
CA ILE A 339 -26.30 2.24 -4.18
C ILE A 339 -25.28 2.51 -3.08
N ALA A 340 -24.00 2.48 -3.43
CA ALA A 340 -22.92 2.69 -2.48
C ALA A 340 -22.84 4.16 -2.04
N TYR A 341 -22.60 4.40 -0.75
CA TYR A 341 -22.48 5.74 -0.18
C TYR A 341 -21.05 5.96 0.34
N PRO A 342 -20.12 6.40 -0.52
CA PRO A 342 -18.76 6.71 -0.13
C PRO A 342 -18.70 8.04 0.61
N LYS A 343 -17.75 8.19 1.55
CA LYS A 343 -17.52 9.43 2.29
C LYS A 343 -17.27 10.65 1.39
N ALA A 344 -16.66 10.46 0.22
CA ALA A 344 -16.47 11.53 -0.76
C ALA A 344 -17.78 12.22 -1.19
N LEU A 345 -18.91 11.51 -1.14
CA LEU A 345 -20.22 12.05 -1.49
C LEU A 345 -20.76 13.03 -0.42
N ASP A 346 -20.29 12.97 0.82
CA ASP A 346 -20.72 13.87 1.92
C ASP A 346 -20.54 15.34 1.53
N THR A 347 -19.41 15.67 0.89
CA THR A 347 -19.11 17.05 0.47
C THR A 347 -20.07 17.52 -0.63
N LEU A 348 -20.51 16.61 -1.50
CA LEU A 348 -21.48 16.92 -2.54
C LEU A 348 -22.87 17.09 -1.93
N LEU A 349 -23.31 16.16 -1.08
CA LEU A 349 -24.64 16.22 -0.45
C LEU A 349 -24.80 17.44 0.47
N THR A 350 -23.81 17.75 1.31
CA THR A 350 -23.83 18.95 2.17
C THR A 350 -23.88 20.25 1.40
N ARG A 351 -23.34 20.28 0.17
CA ARG A 351 -23.43 21.44 -0.73
C ARG A 351 -24.80 21.56 -1.37
N LEU A 352 -25.41 20.44 -1.77
CA LEU A 352 -26.70 20.42 -2.46
C LEU A 352 -27.89 20.62 -1.51
N ALA A 353 -27.80 20.05 -0.32
CA ALA A 353 -28.80 20.16 0.73
C ALA A 353 -28.15 20.68 2.01
N PRO A 354 -28.10 22.02 2.19
CA PRO A 354 -27.67 22.60 3.46
C PRO A 354 -28.63 22.18 4.58
N GLU A 355 -28.06 21.74 5.71
CA GLU A 355 -28.84 21.24 6.84
C GLU A 355 -29.73 22.35 7.43
N PRO A 356 -31.03 22.09 7.63
CA PRO A 356 -31.93 23.06 8.22
C PRO A 356 -31.58 23.30 9.70
N VAL A 357 -31.54 24.56 10.10
CA VAL A 357 -31.31 24.94 11.50
C VAL A 357 -32.55 24.64 12.34
N TRP A 358 -32.44 23.74 13.32
CA TRP A 358 -33.52 23.41 14.25
C TRP A 358 -33.40 24.17 15.57
N SER A 359 -34.55 24.50 16.18
CA SER A 359 -34.61 25.15 17.49
C SER A 359 -33.83 24.39 18.58
N ASP A 360 -33.10 25.13 19.41
CA ASP A 360 -32.32 24.58 20.52
C ASP A 360 -33.15 24.00 21.66
N THR A 361 -34.44 24.32 21.70
CA THR A 361 -35.39 23.81 22.70
C THR A 361 -35.87 22.38 22.44
N LEU A 362 -35.59 21.81 21.25
CA LEU A 362 -36.04 20.46 20.89
C LEU A 362 -35.21 19.38 21.59
N ALA A 363 -35.89 18.35 22.10
CA ALA A 363 -35.23 17.16 22.64
C ALA A 363 -34.33 16.49 21.58
N ARG A 364 -33.18 15.94 22.01
CA ARG A 364 -32.20 15.31 21.10
C ARG A 364 -32.81 14.19 20.24
N ALA A 365 -33.75 13.41 20.77
CA ALA A 365 -34.42 12.34 20.03
C ALA A 365 -35.28 12.88 18.89
N GLU A 366 -36.00 13.98 19.13
CA GLU A 366 -36.85 14.62 18.13
C GLU A 366 -36.02 15.31 17.05
N LYS A 367 -34.89 15.94 17.41
CA LYS A 367 -33.92 16.48 16.44
C LYS A 367 -33.40 15.37 15.50
N ARG A 368 -33.02 14.21 16.05
CA ARG A 368 -32.57 13.05 15.24
C ARG A 368 -33.66 12.54 14.30
N ARG A 369 -34.91 12.47 14.76
CA ARG A 369 -36.05 12.02 13.94
C ARG A 369 -36.29 12.97 12.77
N ARG A 370 -36.26 14.28 13.02
CA ARG A 370 -36.42 15.31 11.98
C ARG A 370 -35.25 15.32 11.00
N PHE A 371 -34.02 15.14 11.48
CA PHE A 371 -32.84 14.96 10.64
C PHE A 371 -33.01 13.76 9.71
N ALA A 372 -33.43 12.61 10.25
CA ALA A 372 -33.62 11.38 9.46
C ALA A 372 -34.72 11.51 8.41
N ALA A 373 -35.85 12.14 8.75
CA ALA A 373 -36.93 12.39 7.80
C ALA A 373 -36.50 13.36 6.68
N TRP A 374 -35.80 14.43 7.05
CA TRP A 374 -35.27 15.40 6.08
C TRP A 374 -34.23 14.75 5.16
N SER A 375 -33.25 14.02 5.70
CA SER A 375 -32.19 13.40 4.90
C SER A 375 -32.76 12.38 3.91
N HIS A 376 -33.70 11.54 4.37
CA HIS A 376 -34.42 10.60 3.52
C HIS A 376 -35.18 11.29 2.37
N GLN A 377 -35.86 12.41 2.66
CA GLN A 377 -36.54 13.19 1.62
C GLN A 377 -35.57 13.77 0.60
N GLN A 378 -34.45 14.35 1.05
CA GLN A 378 -33.44 14.94 0.16
C GLN A 378 -32.81 13.88 -0.76
N ILE A 379 -32.48 12.71 -0.23
CA ILE A 379 -31.85 11.64 -1.01
C ILE A 379 -32.78 11.13 -2.10
N ASN A 380 -34.06 10.94 -1.79
CA ASN A 380 -35.06 10.52 -2.79
C ASN A 380 -35.34 11.61 -3.84
N GLN A 381 -35.04 12.88 -3.56
CA GLN A 381 -35.12 13.97 -4.55
C GLN A 381 -33.90 14.03 -5.46
N PHE A 382 -32.69 13.78 -4.95
CA PHE A 382 -31.46 13.90 -5.74
C PHE A 382 -31.13 12.67 -6.58
N ILE A 383 -31.52 11.47 -6.13
CA ILE A 383 -31.20 10.24 -6.86
C ILE A 383 -32.29 9.95 -7.88
N HIS A 384 -31.91 10.01 -9.15
CA HIS A 384 -32.79 9.70 -10.27
C HIS A 384 -32.48 8.31 -10.81
N LEU A 385 -33.51 7.47 -10.88
CA LEU A 385 -33.44 6.12 -11.45
C LEU A 385 -34.25 6.06 -12.73
N THR A 386 -33.62 5.67 -13.82
CA THR A 386 -34.33 5.41 -15.10
C THR A 386 -34.20 3.96 -15.49
N ILE A 387 -35.33 3.33 -15.83
CA ILE A 387 -35.41 1.94 -16.27
C ILE A 387 -35.93 1.95 -17.70
N ASN A 388 -35.14 1.46 -18.66
CA ASN A 388 -35.49 1.44 -20.08
C ASN A 388 -36.00 2.79 -20.61
N ASP A 389 -35.31 3.87 -20.23
CA ASP A 389 -35.63 5.27 -20.57
C ASP A 389 -36.90 5.85 -19.90
N SER A 390 -37.62 5.09 -19.07
CA SER A 390 -38.68 5.62 -18.20
C SER A 390 -38.15 5.99 -16.81
N LEU A 391 -38.51 7.16 -16.31
CA LEU A 391 -38.16 7.60 -14.95
C LEU A 391 -38.98 6.80 -13.93
N TYR A 392 -38.29 6.18 -12.97
CA TYR A 392 -38.94 5.54 -11.83
C TYR A 392 -39.22 6.58 -10.75
N GLN A 393 -40.49 6.86 -10.49
CA GLN A 393 -40.89 7.84 -9.49
C GLN A 393 -40.82 7.22 -8.08
N ASN A 394 -40.24 7.97 -7.13
CA ASN A 394 -40.15 7.63 -5.71
C ASN A 394 -39.54 6.24 -5.42
N PRO A 395 -38.21 6.11 -5.53
CA PRO A 395 -37.53 4.85 -5.26
C PRO A 395 -37.48 4.44 -3.78
N ASP A 396 -37.92 5.27 -2.85
CA ASP A 396 -37.96 4.99 -1.39
C ASP A 396 -36.65 4.35 -0.86
N LEU A 397 -35.55 5.10 -0.99
CA LEU A 397 -34.21 4.64 -0.64
C LEU A 397 -34.02 4.61 0.88
N LEU A 398 -33.68 3.43 1.41
CA LEU A 398 -33.40 3.22 2.82
C LEU A 398 -31.90 3.09 3.06
N PHE A 399 -31.39 3.72 4.12
CA PHE A 399 -30.00 3.54 4.53
C PHE A 399 -29.77 2.13 5.07
N THR A 400 -28.69 1.49 4.63
CA THR A 400 -28.30 0.16 5.09
C THR A 400 -26.79 -0.01 5.14
N GLN A 401 -26.36 -1.13 5.71
CA GLN A 401 -24.99 -1.62 5.68
C GLN A 401 -24.97 -2.96 4.94
N TRP A 402 -24.03 -3.12 4.01
CA TRP A 402 -23.94 -4.30 3.16
C TRP A 402 -22.65 -5.10 3.40
N GLY A 403 -22.79 -6.42 3.48
CA GLY A 403 -21.68 -7.39 3.48
C GLY A 403 -20.83 -7.39 4.75
N GLN A 404 -19.74 -8.19 4.72
CA GLN A 404 -18.82 -8.33 5.86
C GLN A 404 -18.12 -7.01 6.21
N HIS A 405 -17.84 -6.17 5.21
CA HIS A 405 -17.21 -4.85 5.39
C HIS A 405 -18.16 -3.76 5.92
N HIS A 406 -19.42 -4.08 6.24
CA HIS A 406 -20.43 -3.13 6.72
C HIS A 406 -20.51 -1.86 5.85
N GLN A 407 -20.45 -2.05 4.53
CA GLN A 407 -20.36 -0.98 3.57
C GLN A 407 -21.64 -0.14 3.63
N LYS A 408 -21.50 1.16 3.87
CA LYS A 408 -22.64 2.08 3.95
C LYS A 408 -23.19 2.37 2.56
N GLY A 409 -24.51 2.37 2.45
CA GLY A 409 -25.21 2.66 1.21
C GLY A 409 -26.70 2.83 1.39
N TRP A 410 -27.38 2.94 0.27
CA TRP A 410 -28.83 2.91 0.18
C TRP A 410 -29.29 1.64 -0.49
N GLN A 411 -30.41 1.10 -0.04
CA GLN A 411 -31.05 -0.06 -0.64
C GLN A 411 -32.51 0.24 -0.92
N THR A 412 -32.99 -0.27 -2.05
CA THR A 412 -34.40 -0.27 -2.41
C THR A 412 -34.76 -1.54 -3.19
N VAL A 413 -36.06 -1.82 -3.26
CA VAL A 413 -36.64 -2.85 -4.11
C VAL A 413 -37.53 -2.15 -5.13
N LEU A 414 -37.10 -2.18 -6.40
CA LEU A 414 -37.82 -1.59 -7.51
C LEU A 414 -38.82 -2.61 -8.06
N LEU A 415 -40.05 -2.15 -8.33
CA LEU A 415 -41.12 -2.94 -8.95
C LEU A 415 -41.51 -2.31 -10.30
N PRO A 416 -40.62 -2.37 -11.31
CA PRO A 416 -40.88 -1.73 -12.60
C PRO A 416 -41.97 -2.46 -13.39
N THR A 417 -42.97 -1.70 -13.84
CA THR A 417 -44.04 -2.19 -14.73
C THR A 417 -43.61 -2.27 -16.20
N ASN A 418 -42.45 -1.72 -16.56
CA ASN A 418 -41.96 -1.57 -17.93
C ASN A 418 -40.79 -2.51 -18.29
N LEU A 419 -40.66 -3.65 -17.61
CA LEU A 419 -39.65 -4.66 -17.93
C LEU A 419 -39.97 -5.35 -19.24
N ARG A 420 -38.96 -5.47 -20.11
CA ARG A 420 -39.06 -6.18 -21.39
C ARG A 420 -38.35 -7.53 -21.26
N PRO A 421 -38.92 -8.63 -21.78
CA PRO A 421 -38.17 -9.88 -21.90
C PRO A 421 -36.87 -9.65 -22.66
N GLY A 422 -35.74 -10.11 -22.13
CA GLY A 422 -34.40 -9.88 -22.69
C GLY A 422 -33.66 -8.71 -22.06
N LYS A 423 -32.96 -7.90 -22.85
CA LYS A 423 -32.05 -6.84 -22.34
C LYS A 423 -32.84 -5.64 -21.82
N ASN A 424 -32.50 -5.22 -20.60
CA ASN A 424 -32.99 -4.01 -19.94
C ASN A 424 -31.80 -3.18 -19.43
N LEU A 425 -32.04 -1.90 -19.15
CA LEU A 425 -31.04 -0.97 -18.66
C LEU A 425 -31.58 -0.22 -17.45
N ILE A 426 -30.81 -0.20 -16.35
CA ILE A 426 -30.98 0.74 -15.24
C ILE A 426 -29.90 1.81 -15.36
N ARG A 427 -30.27 3.08 -15.37
CA ARG A 427 -29.32 4.20 -15.18
C ARG A 427 -29.60 4.90 -13.87
N ILE A 428 -28.52 5.18 -13.16
CA ILE A 428 -28.54 5.86 -11.86
C ILE A 428 -27.78 7.15 -12.04
N GLY A 429 -28.43 8.27 -11.71
CA GLY A 429 -27.81 9.59 -11.77
C GLY A 429 -28.10 10.41 -10.52
N ILE A 430 -27.22 11.36 -10.22
CA ILE A 430 -27.49 12.40 -9.23
C ILE A 430 -27.88 13.67 -9.97
N GLN A 431 -29.07 14.18 -9.69
CA GLN A 431 -29.51 15.48 -10.18
C GLN A 431 -29.22 16.54 -9.12
N ALA A 432 -28.11 17.26 -9.31
CA ALA A 432 -27.71 18.37 -8.45
C ALA A 432 -28.57 19.64 -8.64
N ASP A 433 -29.11 19.84 -9.83
CA ASP A 433 -29.90 21.02 -10.22
C ASP A 433 -31.04 20.58 -11.15
N PRO A 434 -32.31 20.95 -10.89
CA PRO A 434 -33.45 20.63 -11.77
C PRO A 434 -33.24 21.10 -13.21
N SER A 435 -32.43 22.15 -13.42
CA SER A 435 -32.16 22.75 -14.74
C SER A 435 -31.02 22.10 -15.53
N LYS A 436 -30.21 21.23 -14.89
CA LYS A 436 -29.09 20.53 -15.53
C LYS A 436 -29.41 19.06 -15.74
N ARG A 437 -28.80 18.46 -16.77
CA ARG A 437 -28.87 17.01 -16.98
C ARG A 437 -28.28 16.29 -15.76
N PRO A 438 -28.91 15.21 -15.29
CA PRO A 438 -28.37 14.41 -14.19
C PRO A 438 -26.99 13.88 -14.55
N GLU A 439 -26.08 13.92 -13.58
CA GLU A 439 -24.75 13.34 -13.74
C GLU A 439 -24.90 11.82 -13.58
N GLU A 440 -24.72 11.08 -14.68
CA GLU A 440 -24.84 9.62 -14.68
C GLU A 440 -23.71 9.01 -13.84
N ILE A 441 -24.09 8.27 -12.79
CA ILE A 441 -23.15 7.56 -11.92
C ILE A 441 -22.77 6.21 -12.56
N ILE A 442 -23.79 5.46 -12.99
CA ILE A 442 -23.60 4.12 -13.56
C ILE A 442 -24.80 3.71 -14.40
N THR A 443 -24.52 2.97 -15.48
CA THR A 443 -25.52 2.24 -16.27
C THR A 443 -25.31 0.74 -16.10
N LEU A 444 -26.37 0.02 -15.73
CA LEU A 444 -26.38 -1.41 -15.44
C LEU A 444 -27.24 -2.16 -16.48
N PRO A 445 -26.63 -2.89 -17.43
CA PRO A 445 -27.36 -3.75 -18.34
C PRO A 445 -27.68 -5.12 -17.72
N PHE A 446 -28.94 -5.51 -17.67
CA PHE A 446 -29.36 -6.81 -17.13
C PHE A 446 -30.41 -7.47 -18.03
N TRP A 447 -30.59 -8.77 -17.86
CA TRP A 447 -31.57 -9.56 -18.61
C TRP A 447 -32.74 -9.97 -17.74
N TYR A 448 -33.96 -9.70 -18.20
CA TYR A 448 -35.17 -10.15 -17.54
C TYR A 448 -35.77 -11.35 -18.28
N ILE A 449 -35.96 -12.45 -17.58
CA ILE A 449 -36.59 -13.66 -18.11
C ILE A 449 -37.79 -13.99 -17.19
N PRO A 450 -39.03 -13.63 -17.58
CA PRO A 450 -40.19 -13.95 -16.76
C PRO A 450 -40.33 -15.48 -16.63
N GLU A 451 -40.67 -15.95 -15.43
CA GLU A 451 -41.13 -17.33 -15.25
C GLU A 451 -42.46 -17.51 -16.00
N LYS A 452 -42.56 -18.61 -16.73
CA LYS A 452 -43.73 -18.92 -17.58
C LYS A 452 -44.91 -19.40 -16.77
#